data_AF-C3ZHA5-F1
#
_entry.id   AF-C3ZHA5-F1
#
_cell.length_a   1.000
_cell.length_b   1.000
_cell.length_c   1.000
_cell.angle_alpha   90.00
_cell.angle_beta   90.00
_cell.angle_gamma   90.00
#
_symmetry.space_group_name_H-M   'P 1'
#
loop_
_entity.id
_entity.type
_entity.pdbx_description
1 polymer ?
#
loop_
_entity_poly.entity_id
_entity_poly.type
_entity_poly.pdbx_seq_one_letter_code
_entity_poly.pdbx_strand_id
1 'polypeptide(L)'
;CDNKGLRSVPKDLPSNLFELQLPNNALTTFPCISLPMGDFQGLTYLADLRIQDSHVVNLQPGCFESLPRVKDLDLRRNSIRQLEAETFKGLEQLVRMNLDDNKIYHIANTAFARLIKLRSMSIKNN
;
A
#
# COMPACT_ATOMS: atom_id res chain seq x y z
N CYS A 1 3.75 -14.28 1.94
CA CYS A 1 3.07 -14.45 3.24
C CYS A 1 1.57 -14.67 3.07
N ASP A 2 1.16 -15.64 2.25
CA ASP A 2 -0.26 -15.84 1.90
C ASP A 2 -1.03 -16.61 2.98
N ASN A 3 -2.26 -16.18 3.25
CA ASN A 3 -3.23 -16.87 4.11
C ASN A 3 -2.68 -17.26 5.49
N LYS A 4 -1.89 -16.37 6.10
CA LYS A 4 -1.26 -16.59 7.42
C LYS A 4 -2.03 -15.91 8.55
N GLY A 5 -3.20 -15.30 8.26
CA GLY A 5 -3.97 -14.55 9.25
C GLY A 5 -3.19 -13.38 9.84
N LEU A 6 -2.22 -12.84 9.09
CA LEU A 6 -1.38 -11.75 9.58
C LEU A 6 -2.22 -10.52 9.84
N ARG A 7 -1.94 -9.86 10.96
CA ARG A 7 -2.60 -8.61 11.35
C ARG A 7 -1.74 -7.36 11.12
N SER A 8 -0.45 -7.55 10.89
CA SER A 8 0.52 -6.51 10.55
C SER A 8 1.60 -7.11 9.63
N VAL A 9 2.43 -6.25 9.04
CA VAL A 9 3.63 -6.71 8.34
C VAL A 9 4.59 -7.36 9.37
N PRO A 10 5.17 -8.55 9.09
CA PRO A 10 6.15 -9.16 9.98
C PRO A 10 7.40 -8.26 10.15
N LYS A 11 7.90 -8.12 11.38
CA LYS A 11 9.03 -7.20 11.68
C LYS A 11 10.41 -7.76 11.31
N ASP A 12 10.55 -9.07 11.23
CA ASP A 12 11.84 -9.75 10.99
C ASP A 12 12.09 -10.04 9.50
N LEU A 13 11.56 -9.20 8.61
CA LEU A 13 11.77 -9.35 7.17
C LEU A 13 13.19 -8.91 6.78
N PRO A 14 13.84 -9.63 5.84
CA PRO A 14 15.19 -9.28 5.41
C PRO A 14 15.18 -7.97 4.59
N SER A 15 16.17 -7.10 4.83
CA SER A 15 16.23 -5.76 4.23
C SER A 15 16.48 -5.77 2.71
N ASN A 16 17.02 -6.87 2.17
CA ASN A 16 17.25 -7.07 0.73
C ASN A 16 16.04 -7.66 -0.01
N LEU A 17 14.86 -7.69 0.63
CA LEU A 17 13.65 -8.19 0.00
C LEU A 17 13.28 -7.36 -1.24
N PHE A 18 13.08 -8.04 -2.37
CA PHE A 18 12.72 -7.40 -3.64
C PHE A 18 11.20 -7.38 -3.88
N GLU A 19 10.51 -8.42 -3.45
CA GLU A 19 9.07 -8.60 -3.62
C GLU A 19 8.43 -9.05 -2.31
N LEU A 20 7.30 -8.43 -1.95
CA LEU A 20 6.54 -8.78 -0.75
C LEU A 20 5.07 -8.95 -1.13
N GLN A 21 4.57 -10.18 -0.95
CA GLN A 21 3.18 -10.53 -1.14
C GLN A 21 2.54 -10.85 0.21
N LEU A 22 1.48 -10.13 0.55
CA LEU A 22 0.66 -10.35 1.75
C LEU A 22 -0.82 -10.69 1.42
N PRO A 23 -1.14 -11.49 0.38
CA PRO A 23 -2.53 -11.80 0.04
C PRO A 23 -3.27 -12.52 1.16
N ASN A 24 -4.59 -12.32 1.19
CA ASN A 24 -5.53 -13.05 2.05
C ASN A 24 -5.13 -12.98 3.55
N ASN A 25 -4.67 -11.83 4.01
CA ASN A 25 -4.37 -11.61 5.42
C ASN A 25 -5.41 -10.70 6.07
N ALA A 26 -5.51 -10.76 7.38
CA ALA A 26 -6.41 -9.91 8.15
C ALA A 26 -5.64 -8.71 8.70
N LEU A 27 -5.03 -7.89 7.82
CA LEU A 27 -4.27 -6.69 8.21
C LEU A 27 -5.23 -5.62 8.77
N THR A 28 -5.79 -5.89 9.95
CA THR A 28 -6.99 -5.24 10.52
C THR A 28 -6.80 -4.84 11.98
N THR A 29 -5.64 -4.32 12.40
CA THR A 29 -5.49 -3.86 13.79
C THR A 29 -6.39 -2.65 14.09
N PHE A 30 -7.53 -2.90 14.73
CA PHE A 30 -8.55 -1.95 15.22
C PHE A 30 -8.06 -1.09 16.42
N PRO A 31 -8.68 0.07 16.75
CA PRO A 31 -9.60 0.89 15.97
C PRO A 31 -9.02 2.31 15.76
N CYS A 32 -8.04 2.44 14.87
CA CYS A 32 -7.91 3.60 13.98
C CYS A 32 -7.01 3.11 12.83
N ILE A 33 -7.68 2.64 11.79
CA ILE A 33 -7.18 1.66 10.82
C ILE A 33 -6.17 2.32 9.89
N SER A 34 -4.92 1.87 9.92
CA SER A 34 -3.79 2.33 9.12
C SER A 34 -2.72 1.26 8.97
N LEU A 35 -2.00 1.22 7.84
CA LEU A 35 -0.65 0.65 7.86
C LEU A 35 0.19 1.58 8.75
N PRO A 36 0.67 1.17 9.93
CA PRO A 36 1.37 2.08 10.81
C PRO A 36 2.65 2.60 10.15
N MET A 37 3.03 3.83 10.46
CA MET A 37 4.35 4.35 10.12
C MET A 37 5.40 3.36 10.64
N GLY A 38 6.17 2.77 9.73
CA GLY A 38 7.26 1.85 10.07
C GLY A 38 7.00 0.36 9.80
N ASP A 39 5.82 -0.05 9.36
CA ASP A 39 5.57 -1.46 8.99
C ASP A 39 6.47 -1.95 7.83
N PHE A 40 6.96 -1.02 7.01
CA PHE A 40 7.90 -1.29 5.92
C PHE A 40 9.31 -0.76 6.18
N GLN A 41 9.62 -0.36 7.42
CA GLN A 41 10.92 0.20 7.77
C GLN A 41 12.03 -0.79 7.44
N GLY A 42 13.06 -0.33 6.72
CA GLY A 42 14.20 -1.15 6.33
C GLY A 42 14.05 -1.93 5.03
N LEU A 43 12.84 -2.01 4.43
CA LEU A 43 12.58 -2.66 3.14
C LEU A 43 12.97 -1.77 1.95
N THR A 44 14.17 -1.19 2.02
CA THR A 44 14.67 -0.18 1.08
C THR A 44 14.94 -0.72 -0.33
N TYR A 45 15.00 -2.04 -0.50
CA TYR A 45 15.17 -2.72 -1.79
C TYR A 45 13.88 -3.21 -2.42
N LEU A 46 12.74 -3.07 -1.72
CA LEU A 46 11.45 -3.56 -2.20
C LEU A 46 11.05 -2.82 -3.47
N ALA A 47 10.75 -3.58 -4.52
CA ALA A 47 10.36 -3.08 -5.83
C ALA A 47 8.90 -3.41 -6.17
N ASP A 48 8.36 -4.49 -5.61
CA ASP A 48 7.01 -4.98 -5.89
C ASP A 48 6.29 -5.29 -4.57
N LEU A 49 5.18 -4.58 -4.33
CA LEU A 49 4.38 -4.71 -3.12
C LEU A 49 2.94 -5.08 -3.48
N ARG A 50 2.51 -6.26 -3.04
CA ARG A 50 1.14 -6.76 -3.26
C ARG A 50 0.43 -7.01 -1.93
N ILE A 51 -0.63 -6.25 -1.69
CA ILE A 51 -1.48 -6.33 -0.49
C ILE A 51 -2.94 -6.47 -0.94
N GLN A 52 -3.24 -7.48 -1.75
CA GLN A 52 -4.60 -7.77 -2.20
C GLN A 52 -5.42 -8.52 -1.13
N ASP A 53 -6.75 -8.38 -1.18
CA ASP A 53 -7.67 -9.17 -0.36
C ASP A 53 -7.33 -9.14 1.15
N SER A 54 -6.88 -7.99 1.64
CA SER A 54 -6.35 -7.84 3.00
C SER A 54 -7.19 -6.94 3.90
N HIS A 55 -8.41 -6.61 3.45
CA HIS A 55 -9.38 -5.78 4.16
C HIS A 55 -8.84 -4.39 4.59
N VAL A 56 -7.88 -3.84 3.86
CA VAL A 56 -7.35 -2.50 4.14
C VAL A 56 -8.45 -1.46 3.95
N VAL A 57 -8.73 -0.63 4.96
CA VAL A 57 -9.82 0.37 4.91
C VAL A 57 -9.32 1.79 4.72
N ASN A 58 -8.20 2.15 5.35
CA ASN A 58 -7.59 3.46 5.17
C ASN A 58 -6.07 3.32 5.00
N LEU A 59 -5.49 4.28 4.29
CA LEU A 59 -4.06 4.47 4.14
C LEU A 59 -3.71 5.80 4.82
N GLN A 60 -2.83 5.77 5.82
CA GLN A 60 -2.39 7.02 6.47
C GLN A 60 -1.40 7.74 5.58
N PRO A 61 -1.33 9.08 5.71
CA PRO A 61 -0.20 9.84 5.18
C PRO A 61 1.11 9.22 5.66
N GLY A 62 2.01 8.94 4.72
CA GLY A 62 3.34 8.43 5.01
C GLY A 62 3.47 6.92 5.24
N CYS A 63 2.42 6.11 5.04
CA CYS A 63 2.51 4.64 5.12
C CYS A 63 3.62 4.03 4.27
N PHE A 64 3.98 4.70 3.16
CA PHE A 64 4.94 4.21 2.18
C PHE A 64 6.26 5.00 2.16
N GLU A 65 6.51 5.88 3.14
CA GLU A 65 7.73 6.72 3.18
C GLU A 65 9.04 5.92 3.21
N SER A 66 9.00 4.68 3.67
CA SER A 66 10.16 3.78 3.77
C SER A 66 10.37 2.89 2.54
N LEU A 67 9.63 3.11 1.45
CA LEU A 67 9.63 2.28 0.24
C LEU A 67 10.13 3.01 -1.02
N PRO A 68 11.33 3.61 -0.99
CA PRO A 68 11.81 4.53 -2.04
C PRO A 68 12.08 3.85 -3.40
N ARG A 69 11.96 2.52 -3.50
CA ARG A 69 12.26 1.76 -4.72
C ARG A 69 11.06 1.02 -5.31
N VAL A 70 9.89 1.08 -4.67
CA VAL A 70 8.70 0.38 -5.16
C VAL A 70 8.29 0.97 -6.51
N LYS A 71 8.13 0.08 -7.49
CA LYS A 71 7.71 0.36 -8.87
C LYS A 71 6.30 -0.15 -9.15
N ASP A 72 5.88 -1.18 -8.43
CA ASP A 72 4.60 -1.86 -8.58
C ASP A 72 3.89 -1.94 -7.24
N LEU A 73 2.67 -1.39 -7.18
CA LEU A 73 1.80 -1.46 -6.00
C LEU A 73 0.44 -2.03 -6.40
N ASP A 74 0.09 -3.17 -5.81
CA ASP A 74 -1.22 -3.79 -5.97
C ASP A 74 -1.99 -3.79 -4.64
N LEU A 75 -3.04 -2.98 -4.59
CA LEU A 75 -3.95 -2.79 -3.45
C LEU A 75 -5.38 -3.21 -3.81
N ARG A 76 -5.57 -3.99 -4.88
CA ARG A 76 -6.90 -4.38 -5.33
C ARG A 76 -7.65 -5.22 -4.30
N ARG A 77 -8.98 -5.23 -4.39
CA ARG A 77 -9.86 -6.07 -3.55
C ARG A 77 -9.67 -5.81 -2.05
N ASN A 78 -9.45 -4.54 -1.68
CA ASN A 78 -9.49 -4.10 -0.30
C ASN A 78 -10.80 -3.35 -0.03
N SER A 79 -10.84 -2.52 1.00
CA SER A 79 -12.01 -1.70 1.34
C SER A 79 -11.61 -0.24 1.53
N ILE A 80 -10.62 0.21 0.76
CA ILE A 80 -10.11 1.58 0.82
C ILE A 80 -11.22 2.55 0.42
N ARG A 81 -11.51 3.53 1.27
CA ARG A 81 -12.62 4.47 1.07
C ARG A 81 -12.20 5.86 0.64
N GLN A 82 -11.06 6.32 1.13
CA GLN A 82 -10.57 7.67 0.94
C GLN A 82 -9.07 7.63 0.68
N LEU A 83 -8.62 8.46 -0.26
CA LEU A 83 -7.22 8.75 -0.51
C LEU A 83 -6.96 10.21 -0.11
N GLU A 84 -6.33 10.39 1.04
CA GLU A 84 -6.05 11.71 1.60
C GLU A 84 -4.82 12.35 0.95
N ALA A 85 -4.56 13.61 1.30
CA ALA A 85 -3.37 14.31 0.86
C ALA A 85 -2.10 13.52 1.23
N GLU A 86 -1.17 13.40 0.27
CA GLU A 86 0.11 12.72 0.48
C GLU A 86 0.01 11.24 0.91
N THR A 87 -1.12 10.55 0.68
CA THR A 87 -1.27 9.11 0.98
C THR A 87 -0.15 8.25 0.39
N PHE A 88 0.35 8.59 -0.80
CA PHE A 88 1.40 7.82 -1.49
C PHE A 88 2.80 8.46 -1.43
N LYS A 89 3.06 9.32 -0.44
CA LYS A 89 4.39 9.89 -0.21
C LYS A 89 5.41 8.77 0.07
N GLY A 90 6.62 8.88 -0.50
CA GLY A 90 7.65 7.82 -0.48
C GLY A 90 7.67 6.88 -1.67
N LEU A 91 6.62 6.93 -2.52
CA LEU A 91 6.51 6.11 -3.73
C LEU A 91 6.92 6.89 -4.99
N GLU A 92 7.95 7.73 -4.92
CA GLU A 92 8.39 8.57 -6.05
C GLU A 92 8.90 7.75 -7.25
N GLN A 93 9.22 6.47 -7.04
CA GLN A 93 9.65 5.54 -8.09
C GLN A 93 8.51 4.70 -8.69
N LEU A 94 7.27 4.86 -8.19
CA LEU A 94 6.15 4.03 -8.59
C LEU A 94 5.80 4.24 -10.07
N VAL A 95 5.64 3.12 -10.78
CA VAL A 95 5.32 3.10 -12.22
C VAL A 95 3.91 2.60 -12.46
N ARG A 96 3.46 1.60 -11.68
CA ARG A 96 2.13 0.99 -11.82
C ARG A 96 1.44 0.89 -10.47
N MET A 97 0.16 1.29 -10.45
CA MET A 97 -0.71 1.19 -9.28
C MET A 97 -2.03 0.52 -9.67
N ASN A 98 -2.46 -0.44 -8.86
CA ASN A 98 -3.79 -1.05 -8.96
C ASN A 98 -4.60 -0.83 -7.68
N LEU A 99 -5.72 -0.13 -7.79
CA LEU A 99 -6.70 0.12 -6.72
C LEU A 99 -8.08 -0.45 -7.08
N ASP A 100 -8.15 -1.35 -8.06
CA ASP A 100 -9.42 -1.95 -8.51
C ASP A 100 -10.15 -2.64 -7.35
N ASP A 101 -11.48 -2.70 -7.45
CA ASP A 101 -12.33 -3.43 -6.49
C ASP A 101 -12.14 -2.96 -5.03
N ASN A 102 -12.02 -1.65 -4.83
CA ASN A 102 -12.04 -1.02 -3.51
C ASN A 102 -13.41 -0.34 -3.27
N LYS A 103 -13.47 0.71 -2.44
CA LYS A 103 -14.69 1.46 -2.11
C LYS A 103 -14.43 2.96 -2.14
N ILE A 104 -13.54 3.41 -3.03
CA ILE A 104 -12.99 4.77 -3.00
C ILE A 104 -14.05 5.75 -3.47
N TYR A 105 -14.55 6.59 -2.56
CA TYR A 105 -15.51 7.67 -2.86
C TYR A 105 -14.90 9.07 -2.74
N HIS A 106 -13.70 9.20 -2.17
CA HIS A 106 -13.02 10.48 -2.00
C HIS A 106 -11.53 10.36 -2.35
N ILE A 107 -11.05 11.32 -3.14
CA ILE A 107 -9.64 11.45 -3.50
C ILE A 107 -9.26 12.93 -3.34
N ALA A 108 -8.33 13.22 -2.43
CA ALA A 108 -7.80 14.56 -2.26
C ALA A 108 -6.98 14.98 -3.49
N ASN A 109 -7.02 16.27 -3.84
CA ASN A 109 -6.30 16.83 -5.00
C ASN A 109 -4.80 16.53 -5.00
N THR A 110 -4.20 16.34 -3.82
CA THR A 110 -2.77 16.09 -3.65
C THR A 110 -2.44 14.64 -3.29
N ALA A 111 -3.41 13.72 -3.36
CA ALA A 111 -3.19 12.31 -3.03
C ALA A 111 -2.05 11.68 -3.86
N PHE A 112 -1.98 12.03 -5.15
CA PHE A 112 -1.00 11.49 -6.10
C PHE A 112 0.18 12.43 -6.41
N ALA A 113 0.31 13.57 -5.70
CA ALA A 113 1.24 14.64 -6.06
C ALA A 113 2.73 14.21 -6.08
N ARG A 114 3.09 13.15 -5.35
CA ARG A 114 4.47 12.62 -5.27
C ARG A 114 4.79 11.55 -6.31
N LEU A 115 3.79 11.04 -7.03
CA LEU A 115 3.93 9.91 -7.97
C LEU A 115 4.46 10.33 -9.34
N ILE A 116 5.62 10.98 -9.35
CA ILE A 116 6.22 11.62 -10.54
C ILE A 116 6.61 10.65 -11.67
N LYS A 117 6.71 9.34 -11.39
CA LYS A 117 7.04 8.30 -12.36
C LYS A 117 5.87 7.41 -12.76
N LEU A 118 4.66 7.69 -12.25
CA LEU A 118 3.49 6.85 -12.51
C LEU A 118 3.13 6.87 -14.00
N ARG A 119 2.96 5.69 -14.58
CA ARG A 119 2.61 5.51 -16.00
C ARG A 119 1.28 4.81 -16.20
N SER A 120 0.86 4.00 -15.23
CA SER A 120 -0.38 3.24 -15.31
C SER A 120 -1.05 3.20 -13.95
N MET A 121 -2.33 3.54 -13.91
CA MET A 121 -3.17 3.46 -12.72
C MET A 121 -4.52 2.87 -13.11
N SER A 122 -5.04 1.94 -12.29
CA SER A 122 -6.39 1.40 -12.42
C SER A 122 -7.15 1.62 -11.11
N ILE A 123 -8.41 2.06 -11.22
CA ILE A 123 -9.34 2.31 -10.11
C ILE A 123 -10.76 1.82 -10.46
N LYS A 124 -10.85 0.73 -11.23
CA LYS A 124 -12.11 0.16 -11.67
C LYS A 124 -12.90 -0.39 -10.49
N ASN A 125 -14.23 -0.48 -10.64
CA ASN A 125 -15.12 -1.09 -9.64
C ASN A 125 -14.94 -0.52 -8.22
N ASN A 126 -14.92 0.81 -8.10
CA ASN A 126 -14.83 1.55 -6.84
C ASN A 126 -16.12 2.31 -6.52
#